data_AF-A0A2Z6MKS3-F1
#
_entry.id   AF-A0A2Z6MKS3-F1
#
_cell.length_a   1.000
_cell.length_b   1.000
_cell.length_c   1.000
_cell.angle_alpha   90.00
_cell.angle_beta   90.00
_cell.angle_gamma   90.00
#
_symmetry.space_group_name_H-M   'P 1'
#
loop_
_entity.id
_entity.type
_entity.pdbx_description
1 polymer ?
#
loop_
_entity_poly.entity_id
_entity_poly.type
_entity_poly.pdbx_seq_one_letter_code
_entity_poly.pdbx_strand_id
1 'polypeptide(L)'
;LEVQGGETVSQNNVLNSVNDVINRSKVTVIGSDEVRMWVYEETLPNGEKLTDVINQTNIAVEKFSEATVGYRQNREAAERWVQLFYTHYFIVTAVQDVEGVELCGTLKNVVAIAAGFVDGLEMGNNTKAAIMRLGLREMKAFSKLLFPSVKDSTFFESCGVADLITTCLGGRNRKVAEAYAKNGGKRSFDELEAEMLQGQKLQ
;
A
#
# COMPACT_ATOMS: atom_id res chain seq x y z
N LEU A 1 -40.36 -24.19 -4.53
CA LEU A 1 -40.01 -23.04 -3.66
C LEU A 1 -38.56 -22.72 -3.95
N GLU A 2 -38.36 -21.84 -4.93
CA GLU A 2 -37.07 -21.24 -5.24
C GLU A 2 -36.62 -20.40 -4.04
N VAL A 3 -35.35 -20.55 -3.65
CA VAL A 3 -34.63 -19.55 -2.86
C VAL A 3 -33.54 -19.02 -3.77
N GLN A 4 -33.85 -17.93 -4.48
CA GLN A 4 -32.90 -17.16 -5.28
C GLN A 4 -32.08 -16.22 -4.38
N GLY A 5 -30.77 -16.16 -4.61
CA GLY A 5 -30.12 -14.88 -4.95
C GLY A 5 -29.56 -13.96 -3.85
N GLY A 6 -29.12 -14.47 -2.69
CA GLY A 6 -28.65 -13.60 -1.59
C GLY A 6 -27.14 -13.32 -1.46
N GLU A 7 -26.25 -14.21 -1.96
CA GLU A 7 -24.82 -14.14 -1.57
C GLU A 7 -23.88 -13.48 -2.59
N THR A 8 -24.28 -13.35 -3.85
CA THR A 8 -23.38 -12.90 -4.95
C THR A 8 -23.20 -11.37 -4.99
N VAL A 9 -24.14 -10.60 -4.43
CA VAL A 9 -24.13 -9.12 -4.46
C VAL A 9 -23.12 -8.53 -3.47
N SER A 10 -22.85 -9.21 -2.36
CA SER A 10 -21.89 -8.78 -1.33
C SER A 10 -20.43 -8.89 -1.80
N GLN A 11 -20.07 -10.02 -2.43
CA GLN A 11 -18.70 -10.22 -2.94
C GLN A 11 -18.36 -9.27 -4.10
N ASN A 12 -19.32 -9.00 -5.00
CA ASN A 12 -19.12 -8.04 -6.10
C ASN A 12 -18.88 -6.61 -5.60
N ASN A 13 -19.55 -6.19 -4.53
CA ASN A 13 -19.33 -4.86 -3.95
C ASN A 13 -17.96 -4.73 -3.28
N VAL A 14 -17.48 -5.79 -2.61
CA VAL A 14 -16.13 -5.85 -2.03
C VAL A 14 -15.08 -5.84 -3.14
N LEU A 15 -15.24 -6.67 -4.18
CA LEU A 15 -14.34 -6.71 -5.33
C LEU A 15 -14.29 -5.36 -6.07
N ASN A 16 -15.44 -4.70 -6.25
CA ASN A 16 -15.49 -3.37 -6.87
C ASN A 16 -14.80 -2.30 -6.01
N SER A 17 -14.95 -2.36 -4.68
CA SER A 17 -14.27 -1.44 -3.76
C SER A 17 -12.76 -1.69 -3.72
N VAL A 18 -12.34 -2.96 -3.75
CA VAL A 18 -10.92 -3.34 -3.87
C VAL A 18 -10.34 -2.87 -5.20
N ASN A 19 -11.08 -3.04 -6.31
CA ASN A 19 -10.67 -2.52 -7.62
C ASN A 19 -10.56 -0.99 -7.63
N ASP A 20 -11.45 -0.26 -6.96
CA ASP A 20 -11.37 1.20 -6.84
C ASP A 20 -10.14 1.63 -6.01
N VAL A 21 -9.85 0.96 -4.89
CA VAL A 21 -8.63 1.22 -4.08
C VAL A 21 -7.35 0.83 -4.83
N ILE A 22 -7.37 -0.28 -5.58
CA ILE A 22 -6.29 -0.68 -6.49
C ILE A 22 -6.03 0.42 -7.53
N ASN A 23 -7.08 0.94 -8.16
CA ASN A 23 -6.98 1.98 -9.19
C ASN A 23 -6.53 3.35 -8.63
N ARG A 24 -6.80 3.63 -7.35
CA ARG A 24 -6.41 4.88 -6.66
C ARG A 24 -5.01 4.83 -6.07
N SER A 25 -4.48 3.64 -5.86
CA SER A 25 -3.09 3.47 -5.47
C SER A 25 -2.19 3.85 -6.65
N LYS A 26 -1.00 4.43 -6.39
CA LYS A 26 -0.05 4.79 -7.45
C LYS A 26 0.53 3.51 -8.08
N VAL A 27 -0.26 2.84 -8.92
CA VAL A 27 0.14 1.68 -9.71
C VAL A 27 0.63 2.22 -11.05
N THR A 28 1.94 2.14 -11.27
CA THR A 28 2.47 2.38 -12.62
C THR A 28 2.28 1.08 -13.42
N VAL A 29 1.17 0.98 -14.15
CA VAL A 29 1.00 -0.05 -15.18
C VAL A 29 1.82 0.39 -16.39
N ILE A 30 2.86 -0.35 -16.76
CA ILE A 30 3.66 -0.01 -17.94
C ILE A 30 3.71 -1.17 -18.93
N GLY A 31 3.03 -1.01 -20.07
CA GLY A 31 3.18 -1.83 -21.26
C GLY A 31 2.15 -2.95 -21.46
N SER A 32 2.15 -3.51 -22.68
CA SER A 32 1.24 -4.57 -23.16
C SER A 32 1.50 -5.96 -22.57
N ASP A 33 2.58 -6.10 -21.79
CA ASP A 33 2.90 -7.26 -20.97
C ASP A 33 2.65 -6.85 -19.51
N GLU A 34 1.55 -7.28 -18.88
CA GLU A 34 1.16 -6.80 -17.55
C GLU A 34 2.24 -7.03 -16.49
N VAL A 35 2.97 -5.97 -16.15
CA VAL A 35 3.93 -5.88 -15.05
C VAL A 35 3.44 -4.77 -14.11
N ARG A 36 3.40 -5.05 -12.80
CA ARG A 36 3.01 -4.07 -11.78
C ARG A 36 4.18 -3.84 -10.84
N MET A 37 4.60 -2.58 -10.69
CA MET A 37 5.66 -2.18 -9.76
C MET A 37 5.07 -1.42 -8.60
N TRP A 38 5.54 -1.75 -7.39
CA TRP A 38 5.23 -0.99 -6.18
C TRP A 38 6.48 -0.44 -5.54
N VAL A 39 6.41 0.84 -5.25
CA VAL A 39 7.44 1.61 -4.57
C VAL A 39 6.79 2.23 -3.35
N TYR A 40 7.36 1.98 -2.17
CA TYR A 40 6.89 2.64 -0.96
C TYR A 40 7.41 4.08 -0.90
N GLU A 41 6.66 4.95 -0.23
CA GLU A 41 6.99 6.37 -0.11
C GLU A 41 7.86 6.61 1.14
N GLU A 42 9.09 7.09 0.95
CA GLU A 42 10.00 7.42 2.05
C GLU A 42 9.76 8.85 2.56
N THR A 43 9.83 9.05 3.88
CA THR A 43 9.83 10.38 4.51
C THR A 43 11.23 10.71 4.99
N LEU A 44 11.78 11.82 4.52
CA LEU A 44 13.10 12.32 4.87
C LEU A 44 13.15 12.82 6.33
N PRO A 45 14.35 12.94 6.96
CA PRO A 45 14.47 13.39 8.36
C PRO A 45 13.88 14.79 8.63
N ASN A 46 13.79 15.63 7.60
CA ASN A 46 13.17 16.95 7.66
C ASN A 46 11.63 16.92 7.56
N GLY A 47 11.03 15.72 7.42
CA GLY A 47 9.59 15.51 7.30
C GLY A 47 9.03 15.62 5.89
N GLU A 48 9.85 15.99 4.90
CA GLU A 48 9.45 16.03 3.49
C GLU A 48 9.42 14.63 2.89
N LYS A 49 8.57 14.42 1.88
CA LYS A 49 8.55 13.14 1.16
C LYS A 49 9.66 13.10 0.12
N LEU A 50 10.24 11.92 -0.04
CA LEU A 50 11.26 11.69 -1.05
C LEU A 50 10.74 12.01 -2.45
N THR A 51 9.52 11.59 -2.82
CA THR A 51 8.98 11.90 -4.16
C THR A 51 8.69 13.38 -4.36
N ASP A 52 8.24 14.09 -3.32
CA ASP A 52 7.98 15.53 -3.42
C ASP A 52 9.28 16.30 -3.67
N VAL A 53 10.36 15.96 -2.95
CA VAL A 53 11.69 16.56 -3.16
C VAL A 53 12.23 16.25 -4.55
N ILE A 54 12.13 14.99 -5.01
CA ILE A 54 12.57 14.60 -6.36
C ILE A 54 11.79 15.38 -7.42
N ASN A 55 10.46 15.47 -7.30
CA ASN A 55 9.63 16.17 -8.28
C ASN A 55 9.86 17.68 -8.32
N GLN A 56 10.18 18.30 -7.17
CA GLN A 56 10.45 19.73 -7.10
C GLN A 56 11.86 20.10 -7.57
N THR A 57 12.85 19.30 -7.16
CA THR A 57 14.27 19.62 -7.38
C THR A 57 14.84 18.97 -8.63
N ASN A 58 14.19 17.92 -9.16
CA ASN A 58 14.74 17.00 -10.15
C ASN A 58 16.07 16.37 -9.72
N ILE A 59 16.35 16.34 -8.41
CA ILE A 59 17.57 15.75 -7.84
C ILE A 59 17.16 14.48 -7.09
N ALA A 60 17.82 13.36 -7.43
CA ALA A 60 17.71 12.15 -6.65
C ALA A 60 18.35 12.39 -5.28
N VAL A 61 17.61 12.14 -4.20
CA VAL A 61 18.12 12.33 -2.82
C VAL A 61 19.03 11.17 -2.39
N GLU A 62 19.25 10.19 -3.27
CA GLU A 62 20.11 9.01 -3.11
C GLU A 62 19.91 8.26 -1.78
N LYS A 63 18.67 8.29 -1.26
CA LYS A 63 18.29 7.55 -0.07
C LYS A 63 17.94 6.12 -0.46
N PHE A 64 18.51 5.19 0.31
CA PHE A 64 18.27 3.77 0.12
C PHE A 64 16.76 3.48 0.19
N SER A 65 16.24 2.85 -0.86
CA SER A 65 14.87 2.37 -0.93
C SER A 65 14.77 1.10 -1.77
N GLU A 66 13.69 0.34 -1.59
CA GLU A 66 13.48 -0.92 -2.29
C GLU A 66 12.11 -0.99 -2.94
N ALA A 67 11.99 -1.69 -4.07
CA ALA A 67 10.74 -1.88 -4.76
C ALA A 67 10.56 -3.32 -5.25
N THR A 68 9.30 -3.72 -5.40
CA THR A 68 8.94 -5.06 -5.89
C THR A 68 8.19 -4.94 -7.21
N VAL A 69 8.61 -5.72 -8.20
CA VAL A 69 8.02 -5.83 -9.53
C VAL A 69 7.34 -7.19 -9.64
N GLY A 70 6.02 -7.20 -9.73
CA GLY A 70 5.21 -8.40 -9.98
C GLY A 70 5.15 -8.74 -11.47
N TYR A 71 5.33 -10.01 -11.82
CA TYR A 71 5.14 -10.53 -13.19
C TYR A 71 4.42 -11.89 -13.18
N ARG A 72 3.80 -12.25 -14.32
CA ARG A 72 3.18 -13.58 -14.49
C ARG A 72 4.11 -14.55 -15.24
N GLN A 73 4.15 -14.47 -16.56
CA GLN A 73 4.87 -15.42 -17.40
C GLN A 73 6.12 -14.79 -18.04
N ASN A 74 6.04 -13.50 -18.37
CA ASN A 74 7.10 -12.78 -19.07
C ASN A 74 8.18 -12.26 -18.11
N ARG A 75 9.06 -13.17 -17.68
CA ARG A 75 10.20 -12.84 -16.82
C ARG A 75 11.17 -11.85 -17.46
N GLU A 76 11.39 -11.95 -18.77
CA GLU A 76 12.29 -11.04 -19.50
C GLU A 76 11.80 -9.59 -19.44
N ALA A 77 10.49 -9.36 -19.56
CA ALA A 77 9.90 -8.03 -19.37
C ALA A 77 10.15 -7.51 -17.94
N ALA A 78 9.96 -8.34 -16.92
CA ALA A 78 10.23 -7.98 -15.54
C ALA A 78 11.71 -7.62 -15.30
N GLU A 79 12.63 -8.39 -15.89
CA GLU A 79 14.08 -8.13 -15.80
C GLU A 79 14.47 -6.82 -16.49
N ARG A 80 13.83 -6.45 -17.61
CA ARG A 80 14.01 -5.12 -18.22
C ARG A 80 13.56 -4.01 -17.28
N TRP A 81 12.44 -4.19 -16.58
CA TRP A 81 11.98 -3.21 -15.58
C TRP A 81 12.92 -3.10 -14.40
N VAL A 82 13.42 -4.23 -13.88
CA VAL A 82 14.44 -4.23 -12.83
C VAL A 82 15.68 -3.45 -13.30
N GLN A 83 16.21 -3.76 -14.48
CA GLN A 83 17.39 -3.08 -15.01
C GLN A 83 17.19 -1.58 -15.23
N LEU A 84 15.99 -1.17 -15.66
CA LEU A 84 15.68 0.23 -15.93
C LEU A 84 15.62 1.06 -14.65
N PHE A 85 15.03 0.51 -13.58
CA PHE A 85 14.84 1.24 -12.33
C PHE A 85 15.94 1.02 -11.31
N TYR A 86 16.75 -0.04 -11.43
CA TYR A 86 17.80 -0.34 -10.47
C TYR A 86 18.86 0.76 -10.39
N THR A 87 19.18 1.19 -9.16
CA THR A 87 20.35 2.02 -8.85
C THR A 87 21.03 1.50 -7.59
N HIS A 88 22.21 2.04 -7.24
CA HIS A 88 22.92 1.67 -6.01
C HIS A 88 22.18 2.07 -4.71
N TYR A 89 21.17 2.95 -4.81
CA TYR A 89 20.29 3.38 -3.71
C TYR A 89 18.83 2.99 -3.93
N PHE A 90 18.48 2.35 -5.04
CA PHE A 90 17.11 1.90 -5.32
C PHE A 90 17.13 0.47 -5.85
N ILE A 91 16.91 -0.48 -4.94
CA ILE A 91 17.00 -1.91 -5.24
C ILE A 91 15.64 -2.42 -5.68
N VAL A 92 15.59 -3.07 -6.84
CA VAL A 92 14.34 -3.57 -7.42
C VAL A 92 14.39 -5.09 -7.53
N THR A 93 13.41 -5.77 -6.95
CA THR A 93 13.28 -7.23 -6.97
C THR A 93 12.08 -7.65 -7.81
N ALA A 94 12.26 -8.61 -8.72
CA ALA A 94 11.17 -9.18 -9.50
C ALA A 94 10.60 -10.45 -8.83
N VAL A 95 9.28 -10.52 -8.69
CA VAL A 95 8.57 -11.68 -8.15
C VAL A 95 7.46 -12.14 -9.10
N GLN A 96 7.32 -13.45 -9.22
CA GLN A 96 6.31 -14.06 -10.07
C GLN A 96 4.95 -14.14 -9.35
N ASP A 97 4.37 -13.00 -8.99
CA ASP A 97 3.11 -12.86 -8.25
C ASP A 97 2.55 -11.43 -8.38
N VAL A 98 1.86 -11.13 -9.49
CA VAL A 98 1.30 -9.78 -9.75
C VAL A 98 0.22 -9.45 -8.74
N GLU A 99 -0.68 -10.41 -8.50
CA GLU A 99 -1.82 -10.26 -7.62
C GLU A 99 -1.36 -10.02 -6.17
N GLY A 100 -0.37 -10.78 -5.70
CA GLY A 100 0.18 -10.61 -4.35
C GLY A 100 0.84 -9.25 -4.17
N VAL A 101 1.63 -8.81 -5.14
CA VAL A 101 2.32 -7.50 -5.13
C VAL A 101 1.31 -6.34 -5.09
N GLU A 102 0.25 -6.42 -5.90
CA GLU A 102 -0.82 -5.42 -5.96
C GLU A 102 -1.67 -5.36 -4.70
N LEU A 103 -2.07 -6.52 -4.19
CA LEU A 103 -2.89 -6.58 -2.98
C LEU A 103 -2.12 -6.13 -1.75
N CYS A 104 -0.80 -6.35 -1.69
CA CYS A 104 0.01 -5.80 -0.61
C CYS A 104 -0.02 -4.27 -0.60
N GLY A 105 0.22 -3.63 -1.75
CA GLY A 105 0.22 -2.17 -1.89
C GLY A 105 -1.15 -1.53 -1.62
N THR A 106 -2.22 -2.26 -1.89
CA THR A 106 -3.60 -1.82 -1.68
C THR A 106 -4.02 -1.97 -0.21
N LEU A 107 -3.88 -3.18 0.34
CA LEU A 107 -4.44 -3.53 1.65
C LEU A 107 -3.67 -2.92 2.83
N LYS A 108 -2.39 -2.56 2.64
CA LYS A 108 -1.60 -1.87 3.68
C LYS A 108 -2.26 -0.59 4.18
N ASN A 109 -3.02 0.11 3.31
CA ASN A 109 -3.62 1.41 3.62
C ASN A 109 -4.72 1.27 4.67
N VAL A 110 -5.49 0.18 4.61
CA VAL A 110 -6.49 -0.17 5.62
C VAL A 110 -5.83 -0.39 6.98
N VAL A 111 -4.71 -1.13 7.00
CA VAL A 111 -3.95 -1.35 8.25
C VAL A 111 -3.34 -0.04 8.77
N ALA A 112 -2.89 0.85 7.89
CA ALA A 112 -2.36 2.15 8.26
C ALA A 112 -3.41 3.08 8.90
N ILE A 113 -4.67 3.00 8.47
CA ILE A 113 -5.78 3.69 9.15
C ILE A 113 -5.92 3.18 10.59
N ALA A 114 -5.94 1.85 10.77
CA ALA A 114 -5.99 1.25 12.11
C ALA A 114 -4.79 1.66 12.99
N ALA A 115 -3.58 1.70 12.42
CA ALA A 115 -2.40 2.20 13.11
C ALA A 115 -2.52 3.69 13.49
N GLY A 116 -3.16 4.51 12.66
CA GLY A 116 -3.47 5.90 12.98
C GLY A 116 -4.47 6.04 14.12
N PHE A 117 -5.49 5.19 14.20
CA PHE A 117 -6.39 5.18 15.36
C PHE A 117 -5.67 4.83 16.66
N VAL A 118 -4.76 3.85 16.63
CA VAL A 118 -3.91 3.50 17.79
C VAL A 118 -3.09 4.71 18.25
N ASP A 119 -2.55 5.50 17.31
CA ASP A 119 -1.82 6.74 17.63
C ASP A 119 -2.72 7.81 18.22
N GLY A 120 -3.89 8.05 17.62
CA GLY A 120 -4.80 9.09 18.09
C GLY A 120 -5.48 8.76 19.42
N LEU A 121 -5.54 7.48 19.77
CA LEU A 121 -6.00 6.98 21.07
C LEU A 121 -4.86 6.77 22.09
N GLU A 122 -3.62 7.12 21.74
CA GLU A 122 -2.44 7.04 22.61
C GLU A 122 -2.18 5.63 23.20
N MET A 123 -2.50 4.57 22.45
CA MET A 123 -2.42 3.18 22.94
C MET A 123 -1.00 2.59 22.91
N GLY A 124 -0.03 3.34 22.39
CA GLY A 124 1.41 3.01 22.41
C GLY A 124 1.89 2.01 21.35
N ASN A 125 3.22 1.87 21.28
CA ASN A 125 3.91 1.14 20.21
C ASN A 125 3.64 -0.37 20.20
N ASN A 126 3.42 -1.00 21.36
CA ASN A 126 3.12 -2.44 21.44
C ASN A 126 1.79 -2.76 20.76
N THR A 127 0.77 -1.94 21.00
CA THR A 127 -0.54 -2.06 20.34
C THR A 127 -0.40 -1.83 18.84
N LYS A 128 0.37 -0.82 18.42
CA LYS A 128 0.62 -0.58 16.99
C LYS A 128 1.30 -1.76 16.31
N ALA A 129 2.34 -2.33 16.93
CA ALA A 129 3.02 -3.51 16.42
C ALA A 129 2.07 -4.72 16.32
N ALA A 130 1.16 -4.89 17.29
CA ALA A 130 0.15 -5.93 17.25
C ALA A 130 -0.84 -5.73 16.08
N ILE A 131 -1.30 -4.50 15.84
CA ILE A 131 -2.15 -4.15 14.68
C ILE A 131 -1.43 -4.43 13.37
N MET A 132 -0.16 -4.04 13.23
CA MET A 132 0.61 -4.29 12.01
C MET A 132 0.78 -5.79 11.74
N ARG A 133 1.09 -6.58 12.78
CA ARG A 133 1.23 -8.04 12.67
C ARG A 133 -0.09 -8.72 12.30
N LEU A 134 -1.19 -8.32 12.95
CA LEU A 134 -2.53 -8.85 12.65
C LEU A 134 -2.97 -8.45 11.24
N GLY A 135 -2.75 -7.19 10.88
CA GLY A 135 -3.02 -6.65 9.55
C GLY A 135 -2.28 -7.42 8.46
N LEU A 136 -0.97 -7.66 8.59
CA LEU A 136 -0.21 -8.46 7.63
C LEU A 136 -0.78 -9.87 7.47
N ARG A 137 -1.21 -10.50 8.56
CA ARG A 137 -1.84 -11.83 8.54
C ARG A 137 -3.17 -11.81 7.79
N GLU A 138 -3.98 -10.77 7.98
CA GLU A 138 -5.27 -10.59 7.31
C GLU A 138 -5.09 -10.22 5.84
N MET A 139 -4.14 -9.35 5.49
CA MET A 139 -3.75 -9.05 4.12
C MET A 139 -3.43 -10.32 3.35
N LYS A 140 -2.61 -11.21 3.94
CA LYS A 140 -2.28 -12.52 3.38
C LYS A 140 -3.50 -13.42 3.23
N ALA A 141 -4.31 -13.56 4.27
CA ALA A 141 -5.50 -14.42 4.24
C ALA A 141 -6.51 -13.95 3.19
N PHE A 142 -6.77 -12.64 3.13
CA PHE A 142 -7.68 -12.03 2.17
C PHE A 142 -7.16 -12.16 0.73
N SER A 143 -5.87 -11.93 0.50
CA SER A 143 -5.29 -12.05 -0.83
C SER A 143 -5.40 -13.48 -1.38
N LYS A 144 -5.16 -14.49 -0.53
CA LYS A 144 -5.29 -15.90 -0.92
C LYS A 144 -6.74 -16.35 -1.07
N LEU A 145 -7.67 -15.70 -0.38
CA LEU A 145 -9.10 -15.93 -0.56
C LEU A 145 -9.56 -15.46 -1.95
N LEU A 146 -9.08 -14.30 -2.40
CA LEU A 146 -9.40 -13.77 -3.72
C LEU A 146 -8.62 -14.48 -4.84
N PHE A 147 -7.34 -14.76 -4.60
CA PHE A 147 -6.42 -15.32 -5.58
C PHE A 147 -5.60 -16.45 -4.93
N PRO A 148 -6.03 -17.72 -5.08
CA PRO A 148 -5.34 -18.87 -4.49
C PRO A 148 -3.87 -19.03 -4.92
N SER A 149 -3.48 -18.42 -6.04
CA SER A 149 -2.11 -18.40 -6.57
C SER A 149 -1.14 -17.49 -5.83
N VAL A 150 -1.65 -16.57 -4.99
CA VAL A 150 -0.83 -15.62 -4.23
C VAL A 150 0.13 -16.38 -3.30
N LYS A 151 1.40 -15.97 -3.33
CA LYS A 151 2.49 -16.63 -2.61
C LYS A 151 2.72 -15.98 -1.26
N ASP A 152 2.91 -16.81 -0.24
CA ASP A 152 3.23 -16.34 1.11
C ASP A 152 4.53 -15.52 1.14
N SER A 153 5.50 -15.86 0.28
CA SER A 153 6.79 -15.17 0.15
C SER A 153 6.63 -13.71 -0.26
N THR A 154 5.62 -13.37 -1.06
CA THR A 154 5.38 -12.02 -1.56
C THR A 154 5.12 -11.01 -0.44
N PHE A 155 4.55 -11.45 0.69
CA PHE A 155 4.32 -10.57 1.85
C PHE A 155 5.60 -10.21 2.62
N PHE A 156 6.70 -10.91 2.35
CA PHE A 156 8.02 -10.62 2.92
C PHE A 156 8.88 -9.74 2.00
N GLU A 157 8.44 -9.48 0.77
CA GLU A 157 9.07 -8.53 -0.14
C GLU A 157 8.78 -7.08 0.28
N SER A 158 9.48 -6.13 -0.35
CA SER A 158 9.31 -4.70 -0.09
C SER A 158 7.85 -4.23 -0.19
N CYS A 159 7.11 -4.69 -1.21
CA CYS A 159 5.69 -4.35 -1.36
C CYS A 159 4.79 -4.79 -0.19
N GLY A 160 5.21 -5.82 0.56
CA GLY A 160 4.47 -6.40 1.67
C GLY A 160 4.83 -5.74 3.00
N VAL A 161 5.71 -6.40 3.76
CA VAL A 161 6.02 -6.03 5.14
C VAL A 161 6.71 -4.66 5.25
N ALA A 162 7.65 -4.34 4.35
CA ALA A 162 8.38 -3.07 4.42
C ALA A 162 7.44 -1.88 4.16
N ASP A 163 6.65 -1.96 3.10
CA ASP A 163 5.69 -0.93 2.74
C ASP A 163 4.57 -0.78 3.80
N LEU A 164 4.11 -1.89 4.37
CA LEU A 164 3.18 -1.86 5.50
C LEU A 164 3.78 -1.09 6.70
N ILE A 165 5.03 -1.38 7.06
CA ILE A 165 5.72 -0.73 8.18
C ILE A 165 5.82 0.78 7.95
N THR A 166 6.40 1.20 6.83
CA THR A 166 6.60 2.63 6.58
C THR A 166 5.27 3.39 6.48
N THR A 167 4.24 2.77 5.87
CA THR A 167 2.91 3.37 5.76
C THR A 167 2.24 3.51 7.14
N CYS A 168 2.37 2.53 8.03
CA CYS A 168 1.83 2.59 9.40
C CYS A 168 2.60 3.55 10.32
N LEU A 169 3.85 3.89 10.00
CA LEU A 169 4.65 4.83 10.78
C LEU A 169 4.53 6.28 10.30
N GLY A 170 4.48 6.50 8.98
CA GLY A 170 4.57 7.85 8.39
C GLY A 170 3.50 8.19 7.34
N GLY A 171 2.69 7.22 6.92
CA GLY A 171 1.76 7.37 5.81
C GLY A 171 0.64 8.39 6.02
N ARG A 172 0.09 8.88 4.92
CA ARG A 172 -1.05 9.83 4.90
C ARG A 172 -2.29 9.27 5.58
N ASN A 173 -2.62 8.01 5.26
CA ASN A 173 -3.74 7.27 5.85
C ASN A 173 -3.63 7.23 7.39
N ARG A 174 -2.43 6.93 7.91
CA ARG A 174 -2.14 6.97 9.35
C ARG A 174 -2.29 8.38 9.94
N LYS A 175 -1.74 9.42 9.29
CA LYS A 175 -1.83 10.82 9.75
C LYS A 175 -3.28 11.31 9.87
N VAL A 176 -4.11 11.07 8.85
CA VAL A 176 -5.51 11.50 8.86
C VAL A 176 -6.32 10.70 9.88
N ALA A 177 -6.11 9.38 9.98
CA ALA A 177 -6.78 8.55 10.97
C ALA A 177 -6.40 8.92 12.42
N GLU A 178 -5.14 9.28 12.67
CA GLU A 178 -4.71 9.83 13.97
C GLU A 178 -5.47 11.11 14.31
N ALA A 179 -5.52 12.06 13.38
CA ALA A 179 -6.24 13.32 13.59
C ALA A 179 -7.74 13.08 13.83
N TYR A 180 -8.35 12.16 13.09
CA TYR A 180 -9.74 11.74 13.29
C TYR A 180 -9.99 11.24 14.71
N ALA A 181 -9.14 10.32 15.19
CA ALA A 181 -9.26 9.76 16.54
C ALA A 181 -9.03 10.82 17.63
N LYS A 182 -8.04 11.71 17.48
CA LYS A 182 -7.80 12.81 18.43
C LYS A 182 -8.97 13.80 18.53
N ASN A 183 -9.72 13.96 17.45
CA ASN A 183 -10.94 14.79 17.44
C ASN A 183 -12.19 14.03 17.94
N GLY A 184 -12.02 12.83 18.51
CA GLY A 184 -13.13 11.99 18.99
C GLY A 184 -14.09 11.58 17.88
N GLY A 185 -13.61 11.49 16.64
CA GLY A 185 -14.42 11.15 15.46
C GLY A 185 -15.45 12.21 15.04
N LYS A 186 -15.33 13.44 15.54
CA LYS A 186 -16.28 14.53 15.23
C LYS A 186 -16.04 15.19 13.88
N ARG A 187 -14.81 15.10 13.37
CA ARG A 187 -14.40 15.65 12.08
C ARG A 187 -14.42 14.56 11.03
N SER A 188 -14.87 14.85 9.82
CA SER A 188 -14.90 13.85 8.76
C SER A 188 -13.50 13.59 8.18
N PHE A 189 -13.31 12.43 7.55
CA PHE A 189 -12.07 12.14 6.82
C PHE A 189 -11.86 13.12 5.65
N ASP A 190 -12.92 13.55 4.97
CA ASP A 190 -12.84 14.50 3.85
C ASP A 190 -12.35 15.88 4.31
N GLU A 191 -12.84 16.37 5.44
CA GLU A 191 -12.37 17.64 6.04
C GLU A 191 -10.89 17.56 6.42
N LEU A 192 -10.49 16.47 7.06
CA LEU A 192 -9.10 16.26 7.49
C LEU A 192 -8.17 16.03 6.31
N GLU A 193 -8.63 15.34 5.26
CA GLU A 193 -7.91 15.20 4.00
C GLU A 193 -7.63 16.58 3.38
N ALA A 194 -8.67 17.39 3.22
CA ALA A 194 -8.56 18.71 2.58
C ALA A 194 -7.61 19.64 3.35
N GLU A 195 -7.65 19.62 4.67
CA GLU A 195 -6.78 20.43 5.52
C GLU A 195 -5.33 19.93 5.52
N MET A 196 -5.13 18.62 5.73
CA MET A 196 -3.81 18.07 6.05
C MET A 196 -2.99 17.70 4.82
N LEU A 197 -3.64 17.37 3.69
CA LEU A 197 -2.96 16.75 2.56
C LEU A 197 -2.71 17.69 1.38
N GLN A 198 -3.06 18.98 1.49
CA GLN A 198 -2.70 20.04 0.52
C GLN A 198 -3.01 19.66 -0.96
N GLY A 199 -4.16 19.02 -1.19
CA GLY A 199 -4.60 18.57 -2.51
C GLY A 199 -4.19 17.14 -2.88
N GLN A 200 -3.38 16.46 -2.07
CA GLN A 200 -3.15 15.02 -2.20
C GLN A 200 -4.34 14.22 -1.64
N LYS A 201 -4.71 13.12 -2.31
CA LYS A 201 -5.79 12.23 -1.87
C LYS A 201 -5.31 11.13 -0.92
N LEU A 202 -6.19 10.70 -0.01
CA LEU A 202 -6.08 9.42 0.69
C LEU A 202 -6.08 8.28 -0.33
N GLN A 203 -5.40 7.19 0.03
CA GLN A 203 -5.19 6.02 -0.83
C GLN A 203 -5.98 4.83 -0.32
#